data_AF-A0A6A7LK62-F1
#
_entry.id   AF-A0A6A7LK62-F1
#
_cell.length_a   1.000
_cell.length_b   1.000
_cell.length_c   1.000
_cell.angle_alpha   90.00
_cell.angle_beta   90.00
_cell.angle_gamma   90.00
#
_symmetry.space_group_name_H-M   'P 1'
#
loop_
_entity.id
_entity.type
_entity.pdbx_description
1 polymer ?
#
loop_
_entity_poly.entity_id
_entity_poly.type
_entity_poly.pdbx_seq_one_letter_code
_entity_poly.pdbx_strand_id
1 'polypeptide(L)'
;MGEETVPIQGMIRANDSRLLSTFDPFRLIGGSAIVYLPTSNISSPSLPLASSSVTPPSKLQLIALDGNSHQYVTLPSVKMPVLENSYKTVLGEAFQGTNPFTGEQVIVDNIEALFLLNESNQTVSLGYGSGVALLTIVR
;
A
#
# COMPACT_ATOMS: atom_id res chain seq x y z
N MET A 1 20.79 -1.46 -5.70
CA MET A 1 19.36 -1.37 -6.06
C MET A 1 18.75 -2.72 -5.81
N GLY A 2 17.72 -2.77 -4.97
CA GLY A 2 16.90 -3.97 -4.76
C GLY A 2 15.55 -3.75 -5.43
N GLU A 3 15.06 -4.77 -6.15
CA GLU A 3 13.69 -4.84 -6.64
C GLU A 3 13.01 -6.01 -5.95
N GLU A 4 11.95 -5.74 -5.19
CA GLU A 4 11.14 -6.75 -4.53
C GLU A 4 9.70 -6.64 -5.02
N THR A 5 9.12 -7.73 -5.52
CA THR A 5 7.69 -7.80 -5.83
C THR A 5 6.99 -8.66 -4.78
N VAL A 6 6.10 -8.05 -4.02
CA VAL A 6 5.28 -8.73 -3.02
C VAL A 6 3.92 -9.07 -3.62
N PRO A 7 3.57 -10.35 -3.83
CA PRO A 7 2.23 -10.74 -4.23
C PRO A 7 1.26 -10.52 -3.06
N ILE A 8 0.11 -9.88 -3.34
CA ILE A 8 -0.90 -9.61 -2.32
C ILE A 8 -2.22 -10.30 -2.69
N GLN A 9 -2.54 -11.40 -2.00
CA GLN A 9 -3.80 -12.13 -2.18
C GLN A 9 -4.55 -12.29 -0.87
N GLY A 10 -5.87 -12.29 -0.90
CA GLY A 10 -6.71 -12.49 0.28
C GLY A 10 -7.56 -11.27 0.64
N MET A 11 -7.97 -11.16 1.90
CA MET A 11 -8.92 -10.13 2.35
C MET A 11 -8.24 -9.13 3.28
N ILE A 12 -8.61 -7.84 3.16
CA ILE A 12 -8.28 -6.80 4.13
C ILE A 12 -9.61 -6.30 4.71
N ARG A 13 -9.79 -6.44 6.02
CA ARG A 13 -11.02 -6.01 6.71
C ARG A 13 -11.18 -4.50 6.65
N ALA A 14 -12.40 -4.03 6.90
CA ALA A 14 -12.69 -2.60 7.03
C ALA A 14 -11.83 -1.97 8.14
N ASN A 15 -11.23 -0.82 7.88
CA ASN A 15 -10.33 -0.08 8.79
C ASN A 15 -9.13 -0.90 9.29
N ASP A 16 -8.73 -1.93 8.54
CA ASP A 16 -7.59 -2.80 8.85
C ASP A 16 -6.46 -2.55 7.85
N SER A 17 -5.26 -2.98 8.21
CA SER A 17 -4.08 -2.83 7.37
C SER A 17 -3.40 -4.17 7.11
N ARG A 18 -2.78 -4.29 5.95
CA ARG A 18 -1.97 -5.45 5.60
C ARG A 18 -0.51 -5.04 5.47
N LEU A 19 0.36 -5.71 6.21
CA LEU A 19 1.80 -5.61 6.02
C LEU A 19 2.18 -6.11 4.61
N LEU A 20 2.94 -5.29 3.89
CA LEU A 20 3.45 -5.60 2.57
C LEU A 20 4.90 -6.05 2.63
N SER A 21 5.76 -5.26 3.27
CA SER A 21 7.16 -5.59 3.46
C SER A 21 7.71 -4.88 4.69
N THR A 22 8.73 -5.46 5.29
CA THR A 22 9.53 -4.90 6.38
C THR A 22 10.95 -4.73 5.88
N PHE A 23 11.61 -3.70 6.36
CA PHE A 23 12.95 -3.36 5.98
C PHE A 23 13.80 -3.17 7.24
N ASP A 24 15.07 -3.55 7.16
CA ASP A 24 16.04 -3.00 8.12
C ASP A 24 16.02 -1.48 7.97
N PRO A 25 16.00 -0.69 9.07
CA PRO A 25 15.90 0.75 8.99
C PRO A 25 17.01 1.31 8.10
N PHE A 26 16.63 1.83 6.92
CA PHE A 26 17.56 2.39 5.96
C PHE A 26 17.17 3.84 5.65
N ARG A 27 18.19 4.68 5.48
CA ARG A 27 17.95 6.01 4.94
C ARG A 27 17.58 5.88 3.47
N LEU A 28 16.41 6.38 3.11
CA LEU A 28 16.04 6.51 1.72
C LEU A 28 16.99 7.50 1.05
N ILE A 29 17.68 7.08 -0.02
CA ILE A 29 18.37 8.01 -0.93
C ILE A 29 17.51 8.25 -2.17
N GLY A 30 16.67 7.28 -2.52
CA GLY A 30 15.71 7.37 -3.60
C GLY A 30 15.01 6.04 -3.83
N GLY A 31 13.90 6.06 -4.56
CA GLY A 31 13.15 4.86 -4.88
C GLY A 31 11.73 5.15 -5.35
N SER A 32 10.99 4.09 -5.62
CA SER A 32 9.56 4.15 -5.87
C SER A 32 8.90 2.84 -5.48
N ALA A 33 7.67 2.93 -4.97
CA ALA A 33 6.79 1.78 -4.86
C ALA A 33 5.68 1.90 -5.91
N ILE A 34 5.39 0.80 -6.59
CA ILE A 34 4.28 0.67 -7.52
C ILE A 34 3.33 -0.37 -6.95
N VAL A 35 2.12 0.06 -6.60
CA VAL A 35 1.04 -0.82 -6.18
C VAL A 35 0.17 -1.09 -7.40
N TYR A 36 0.01 -2.35 -7.76
CA TYR A 36 -0.90 -2.81 -8.82
C TYR A 36 -2.05 -3.59 -8.17
N LEU A 37 -3.26 -3.02 -8.22
CA LEU A 37 -4.47 -3.63 -7.67
C LEU A 37 -5.47 -3.87 -8.81
N PRO A 38 -5.32 -4.94 -9.59
CA PRO A 38 -6.27 -5.25 -10.64
C PRO A 38 -7.65 -5.35 -10.01
N THR A 39 -8.63 -4.61 -10.54
CA THR A 39 -10.03 -4.86 -10.22
C THR A 39 -10.37 -6.22 -10.77
N SER A 40 -10.25 -7.25 -9.93
CA SER A 40 -10.75 -8.56 -10.25
C SER A 40 -12.28 -8.50 -10.29
N ASN A 41 -12.84 -8.22 -11.46
CA ASN A 41 -14.09 -8.81 -11.91
C ASN A 41 -13.83 -10.30 -12.15
N ILE A 42 -13.49 -11.05 -11.10
CA ILE A 42 -13.45 -12.51 -11.19
C ILE A 42 -14.62 -12.99 -10.37
N SER A 43 -15.73 -13.14 -11.07
CA SER A 43 -16.83 -14.02 -10.71
C SER A 43 -16.26 -15.42 -10.50
N SER A 44 -15.77 -15.74 -9.31
CA SER A 44 -15.53 -17.15 -8.95
C SER A 44 -16.89 -17.80 -8.74
N PRO A 45 -17.27 -18.85 -9.50
CA PRO A 45 -18.49 -19.58 -9.23
C PRO A 45 -18.29 -20.39 -7.96
N SER A 46 -19.34 -20.45 -7.14
CA SER A 46 -19.50 -21.31 -5.94
C SER A 46 -18.71 -20.94 -4.69
N LEU A 47 -19.26 -20.01 -3.88
CA LEU A 47 -19.39 -20.16 -2.43
C LEU A 47 -20.61 -19.31 -2.00
N PRO A 48 -21.66 -19.88 -1.36
CA PRO A 48 -22.80 -19.10 -0.91
C PRO A 48 -22.44 -18.48 0.44
N LEU A 49 -21.67 -17.40 0.44
CA LEU A 49 -21.53 -16.57 1.63
C LEU A 49 -21.92 -15.14 1.27
N ALA A 50 -23.00 -14.71 1.93
CA ALA A 50 -23.50 -13.36 2.13
C ALA A 50 -22.90 -12.28 1.21
N SER A 51 -23.76 -11.74 0.34
CA SER A 51 -23.63 -10.47 -0.39
C SER A 51 -22.54 -9.52 0.13
N SER A 52 -21.27 -9.79 -0.19
CA SER A 52 -20.18 -8.86 0.05
C SER A 52 -20.09 -8.01 -1.20
N SER A 53 -20.67 -6.82 -1.12
CA SER A 53 -20.41 -5.71 -2.04
C SER A 53 -18.89 -5.60 -2.25
N VAL A 54 -18.39 -6.09 -3.39
CA VAL A 54 -16.98 -5.95 -3.77
C VAL A 54 -16.82 -4.52 -4.30
N THR A 55 -16.56 -3.59 -3.39
CA THR A 55 -16.29 -2.20 -3.75
C THR A 55 -14.89 -2.13 -4.37
N PRO A 56 -14.68 -1.39 -5.48
CA PRO A 56 -13.36 -1.22 -6.07
C PRO A 56 -12.37 -0.67 -5.04
N PRO A 57 -11.06 -0.95 -5.20
CA PRO A 57 -10.00 -0.58 -4.26
C PRO A 57 -9.73 0.94 -4.16
N SER A 58 -10.69 1.79 -4.52
CA SER A 58 -10.59 3.26 -4.47
C SER A 58 -10.40 3.84 -3.06
N LYS A 59 -10.42 3.00 -2.02
CA LYS A 59 -10.16 3.33 -0.62
C LYS A 59 -9.01 2.54 0.00
N LEU A 60 -8.19 1.86 -0.82
CA LEU A 60 -6.93 1.31 -0.35
C LEU A 60 -5.84 2.37 -0.46
N GLN A 61 -5.14 2.61 0.65
CA GLN A 61 -4.09 3.59 0.74
C GLN A 61 -2.77 2.93 1.14
N LEU A 62 -1.69 3.29 0.46
CA LEU A 62 -0.35 2.86 0.84
C LEU A 62 0.15 3.75 1.98
N ILE A 63 0.55 3.13 3.08
CA ILE A 63 1.12 3.80 4.25
C ILE A 63 2.47 3.17 4.62
N ALA A 64 3.33 3.96 5.25
CA ALA A 64 4.63 3.54 5.76
C ALA A 64 4.66 3.64 7.28
N LEU A 65 5.58 2.91 7.91
CA LEU A 65 6.00 3.13 9.28
C LEU A 65 7.33 3.89 9.27
N ASP A 66 7.34 5.09 9.85
CA ASP A 66 8.56 5.89 10.01
C ASP A 66 9.51 5.22 11.00
N GLY A 67 10.75 4.97 10.59
CA GLY A 67 11.75 4.30 11.42
C GLY A 67 12.24 5.15 12.61
N ASN A 68 12.06 6.47 12.58
CA ASN A 68 12.51 7.34 13.67
C ASN A 68 11.44 7.46 14.76
N SER A 69 10.23 7.87 14.37
CA SER A 69 9.13 8.16 15.29
C SER A 69 8.16 7.01 15.49
N HIS A 70 8.27 5.92 14.70
CA HIS A 70 7.34 4.79 14.68
C HIS A 70 5.90 5.21 14.41
N GLN A 71 5.72 6.30 13.66
CA GLN A 71 4.41 6.77 13.24
C GLN A 71 4.03 6.23 11.87
N TYR A 72 2.75 5.94 11.69
CA TYR A 72 2.19 5.64 10.38
C TYR A 72 2.10 6.92 9.56
N VAL A 73 2.37 6.82 8.27
CA VAL A 73 2.41 7.96 7.35
C VAL A 73 1.92 7.57 5.97
N THR A 74 1.02 8.37 5.40
CA THR A 74 0.55 8.20 4.02
C THR A 74 1.66 8.48 3.03
N LEU A 75 1.82 7.63 2.01
CA LEU A 75 2.79 7.89 0.95
C LEU A 75 2.21 8.83 -0.11
N PRO A 76 2.98 9.82 -0.62
CA PRO A 76 2.58 10.65 -1.73
C PRO A 76 2.46 9.78 -2.99
N SER A 77 1.23 9.43 -3.34
CA SER A 77 0.92 8.44 -4.38
C SER A 77 0.22 9.11 -5.56
N VAL A 78 0.68 8.83 -6.77
CA VAL A 78 0.05 9.30 -8.01
C VAL A 78 -0.55 8.10 -8.74
N LYS A 79 -1.82 8.22 -9.16
CA LYS A 79 -2.48 7.21 -9.97
C LYS A 79 -1.76 7.10 -11.32
N MET A 80 -1.37 5.88 -11.70
CA MET A 80 -0.75 5.63 -12.99
C MET A 80 -1.82 5.59 -14.09
N PRO A 81 -1.63 6.30 -15.22
CA PRO A 81 -2.62 6.34 -16.29
C PRO A 81 -2.63 5.06 -17.15
N VAL A 82 -1.54 4.29 -17.15
CA VAL A 82 -1.33 3.15 -18.07
C VAL A 82 -1.86 1.83 -17.49
N LEU A 83 -2.04 1.75 -16.16
CA LEU A 83 -2.51 0.55 -15.47
C LEU A 83 -3.70 0.94 -14.60
N GLU A 84 -4.87 0.35 -14.87
CA GLU A 84 -6.07 0.57 -14.05
C GLU A 84 -5.76 0.26 -12.57
N ASN A 85 -6.22 1.14 -11.67
CA ASN A 85 -6.08 0.99 -10.21
C ASN A 85 -4.66 0.73 -9.73
N SER A 86 -3.70 1.42 -10.36
CA SER A 86 -2.29 1.38 -9.99
C SER A 86 -1.82 2.71 -9.48
N TYR A 87 -0.97 2.66 -8.46
CA TYR A 87 -0.45 3.84 -7.79
C TYR A 87 1.06 3.75 -7.76
N LYS A 88 1.72 4.83 -8.18
CA LYS A 88 3.15 4.99 -8.02
C LYS A 88 3.41 6.04 -6.96
N THR A 89 4.22 5.71 -5.99
CA THR A 89 4.80 6.69 -5.07
C THR A 89 6.29 6.79 -5.33
N VAL A 90 6.82 7.99 -5.21
CA VAL A 90 8.26 8.26 -5.29
C VAL A 90 8.73 8.47 -3.86
N LEU A 91 9.68 7.63 -3.45
CA LEU A 91 10.35 7.72 -2.16
C LEU A 91 11.63 8.51 -2.40
N GLY A 92 11.60 9.81 -2.18
CA GLY A 92 12.80 10.66 -2.22
C GLY A 92 13.67 10.49 -0.97
N GLU A 93 14.71 11.33 -0.80
CA GLU A 93 15.54 11.34 0.42
C GLU A 93 14.71 11.60 1.69
N ALA A 94 13.67 12.42 1.56
CA ALA A 94 12.63 12.57 2.54
C ALA A 94 11.30 12.86 1.83
N PHE A 95 10.19 12.53 2.49
CA PHE A 95 8.87 12.94 2.04
C PHE A 95 8.02 13.37 3.23
N GLN A 96 7.01 14.17 2.94
CA GLN A 96 5.99 14.55 3.90
C GLN A 96 4.72 13.75 3.61
N GLY A 97 4.11 13.24 4.67
CA GLY A 97 2.79 12.64 4.62
C GLY A 97 1.98 13.00 5.86
N THR A 98 0.81 12.38 5.97
CA THR A 98 -0.09 12.56 7.11
C THR A 98 -0.22 11.23 7.82
N ASN A 99 -0.28 11.25 9.15
CA ASN A 99 -0.67 10.08 9.90
C ASN A 99 -2.19 9.85 9.72
N PRO A 100 -2.61 8.72 9.13
CA PRO A 100 -4.03 8.49 8.81
C PRO A 100 -4.91 8.34 10.06
N PHE A 101 -4.31 8.10 11.23
CA PHE A 101 -5.04 7.90 12.49
C PHE A 101 -5.14 9.17 13.35
N THR A 102 -4.15 10.07 13.27
CA THR A 102 -4.12 11.30 14.08
C THR A 102 -4.36 12.57 13.25
N GLY A 103 -4.14 12.52 11.94
CA GLY A 103 -4.19 13.69 11.05
C GLY A 103 -2.95 14.58 11.12
N GLU A 104 -1.95 14.22 11.92
CA GLU A 104 -0.72 14.99 12.07
C GLU A 104 0.19 14.83 10.84
N GLN A 105 0.92 15.89 10.49
CA GLN A 105 1.92 15.82 9.43
C GLN A 105 3.21 15.20 9.96
N VAL A 106 3.76 14.25 9.20
CA VAL A 106 5.00 13.54 9.53
C VAL A 106 5.97 13.70 8.37
N ILE A 107 7.21 14.08 8.67
CA ILE A 107 8.32 14.08 7.71
C ILE A 107 9.11 12.79 7.93
N VAL A 108 9.34 12.07 6.85
CA VAL A 108 9.89 10.71 6.87
C VAL A 108 11.11 10.69 5.96
N ASP A 109 12.25 10.28 6.51
CA ASP A 109 13.50 10.05 5.78
C ASP A 109 13.99 8.59 5.88
N ASN A 110 13.27 7.75 6.63
CA ASN A 110 13.55 6.35 6.87
C ASN A 110 12.24 5.57 7.04
N ILE A 111 12.08 4.46 6.30
CA ILE A 111 10.91 3.60 6.38
C ILE A 111 11.32 2.23 6.91
N GLU A 112 10.63 1.75 7.94
CA GLU A 112 10.82 0.40 8.50
C GLU A 112 9.85 -0.62 7.89
N ALA A 113 8.65 -0.18 7.49
CA ALA A 113 7.65 -1.09 6.93
C ALA A 113 6.67 -0.37 6.01
N LEU A 114 6.08 -1.13 5.08
CA LEU A 114 5.00 -0.68 4.21
C LEU A 114 3.74 -1.49 4.45
N PHE A 115 2.60 -0.81 4.43
CA PHE A 115 1.29 -1.41 4.63
C PHE A 115 0.31 -0.89 3.58
N LEU A 116 -0.70 -1.73 3.30
CA LEU A 116 -1.88 -1.34 2.55
C LEU A 116 -3.03 -1.20 3.54
N LEU A 117 -3.48 0.04 3.77
CA LEU A 117 -4.58 0.39 4.66
C LEU A 117 -5.90 0.36 3.89
N ASN A 118 -6.91 -0.29 4.47
CA ASN A 118 -8.28 -0.22 3.97
C ASN A 118 -9.08 0.80 4.78
N GLU A 119 -9.17 2.03 4.27
CA GLU A 119 -9.94 3.12 4.90
C GLU A 119 -11.46 3.04 4.62
N SER A 120 -11.90 1.93 4.02
CA SER A 120 -13.33 1.72 3.78
C SER A 120 -14.03 1.08 4.97
N ASN A 121 -15.35 1.24 4.99
CA ASN A 121 -16.25 0.54 5.91
C ASN A 121 -16.57 -0.90 5.45
N GLN A 122 -15.88 -1.44 4.46
CA GLN A 122 -16.13 -2.76 3.89
C GLN A 122 -14.85 -3.59 3.81
N THR A 123 -14.98 -4.91 3.79
CA THR A 123 -13.84 -5.79 3.54
C THR A 123 -13.51 -5.77 2.04
N VAL A 124 -12.23 -5.58 1.71
CA VAL A 124 -11.73 -5.61 0.34
C VAL A 124 -11.09 -6.96 0.06
N SER A 125 -11.45 -7.58 -1.06
CA SER A 125 -10.83 -8.82 -1.55
C SER A 125 -9.82 -8.50 -2.65
N LEU A 126 -8.59 -8.99 -2.48
CA LEU A 126 -7.50 -8.85 -3.43
C LEU A 126 -7.36 -10.15 -4.24
N GLY A 127 -7.63 -10.05 -5.53
CA GLY A 127 -7.54 -11.15 -6.48
C GLY A 127 -6.11 -11.44 -6.95
N TYR A 128 -5.97 -12.54 -7.68
CA TYR A 128 -4.74 -12.92 -8.36
C TYR A 128 -4.20 -11.79 -9.25
N GLY A 129 -2.89 -11.61 -9.23
CA GLY A 129 -2.20 -10.56 -9.97
C GLY A 129 -2.05 -9.23 -9.21
N SER A 130 -2.71 -9.07 -8.06
CA SER A 130 -2.42 -7.94 -7.18
C SER A 130 -1.00 -8.04 -6.62
N GLY A 131 -0.25 -6.95 -6.68
CA GLY A 131 1.16 -6.94 -6.30
C GLY A 131 1.67 -5.56 -5.92
N VAL A 132 2.72 -5.51 -5.12
CA VAL A 132 3.48 -4.29 -4.85
C VAL A 132 4.91 -4.52 -5.31
N ALA A 133 5.37 -3.74 -6.28
CA ALA A 133 6.75 -3.69 -6.71
C ALA A 133 7.46 -2.54 -5.98
N LEU A 134 8.49 -2.89 -5.23
CA LEU A 134 9.31 -1.99 -4.43
C LEU A 134 10.65 -1.85 -5.12
N LEU A 135 10.97 -0.64 -5.54
CA LEU A 135 12.27 -0.29 -6.07
C LEU A 135 12.94 0.69 -5.11
N THR A 136 13.95 0.24 -4.39
CA THR A 136 14.64 1.06 -3.38
C THR A 136 16.13 1.22 -3.71
N ILE A 137 16.61 2.45 -3.52
CA ILE A 137 18.03 2.79 -3.48
C ILE A 137 18.37 3.07 -2.01
N VAL A 138 19.00 2.08 -1.38
CA VAL A 138 19.41 2.11 0.02
C VAL A 138 20.93 2.33 0.11
N ARG A 139 21.40 3.04 1.14
CA ARG A 139 22.81 3.05 1.57
C ARG A 139 22.92 2.53 2.99
#